data_AF-A0A958R464-F1
#
_entry.id   AF-A0A958R464-F1
#
_cell.length_a   1.000
_cell.length_b   1.000
_cell.length_c   1.000
_cell.angle_alpha   90.00
_cell.angle_beta   90.00
_cell.angle_gamma   90.00
#
_symmetry.space_group_name_H-M   'P 1'
#
loop_
_entity.id
_entity.type
_entity.pdbx_description
1 polymer ?
#
loop_
_entity_poly.entity_id
_entity_poly.type
_entity_poly.pdbx_seq_one_letter_code
_entity_poly.pdbx_strand_id
1 'polypeptide(L)'
;MCGIVGYIGDLNPKDVIINGLKKLEYRGYDSAGLAIMHNGETKLIRALGKLKCLEDKITNEEFNGNLGVGHTRWATHGVPSERNAHPHKVRGISLVHNGIIENYLDIKEELLKAGTKLESDTDSELVAHLIANEIEQTKDLKKAVENILDHLKGAFSIVVMWEQSPTELVAFKDGPPLVVGLGKNQNFVASDVQALIAYTNKFIYLNDREVVHLTRDKIELFSPQGVAIQRKSIELNWSPELVEKQGFSHFMLKEIYEQPRAVAMAMEPHIFNQSIKLKNVGFNEQDIHKLDQLDSEVDWANTIKFLK
;
A
#
# COMPACT_ATOMS: atom_id res chain seq x y z
N MET A 1 9.53 -5.23 2.07
CA MET A 1 8.64 -4.12 1.64
C MET A 1 7.55 -4.00 2.69
N CYS A 2 7.12 -2.85 3.17
CA CYS A 2 6.10 -2.82 4.22
C CYS A 2 4.70 -3.20 3.70
N GLY A 3 3.73 -3.44 4.59
CA GLY A 3 2.32 -3.69 4.24
C GLY A 3 1.40 -2.57 4.73
N ILE A 4 0.50 -2.07 3.88
CA ILE A 4 -0.53 -1.08 4.22
C ILE A 4 -1.91 -1.69 4.03
N VAL A 5 -2.82 -1.43 4.96
CA VAL A 5 -4.26 -1.66 4.82
C VAL A 5 -5.00 -0.46 5.40
N GLY A 6 -5.90 0.14 4.62
CA GLY A 6 -6.83 1.18 5.05
C GLY A 6 -8.26 0.80 4.67
N TYR A 7 -9.21 1.18 5.51
CA TYR A 7 -10.58 0.76 5.39
C TYR A 7 -11.54 1.85 5.87
N ILE A 8 -12.64 2.03 5.12
CA ILE A 8 -13.78 2.86 5.51
C ILE A 8 -15.08 2.16 5.11
N GLY A 9 -15.99 1.87 6.05
CA GLY A 9 -17.25 1.18 5.73
C GLY A 9 -18.01 0.56 6.92
N ASP A 10 -18.89 -0.40 6.63
CA ASP A 10 -19.81 -1.00 7.61
C ASP A 10 -19.26 -2.17 8.44
N LEU A 11 -18.28 -2.89 7.92
CA LEU A 11 -17.56 -3.92 8.67
C LEU A 11 -16.72 -3.32 9.80
N ASN A 12 -16.35 -4.17 10.75
CA ASN A 12 -15.42 -3.81 11.81
C ASN A 12 -14.02 -3.55 11.22
N PRO A 13 -13.47 -2.32 11.32
CA PRO A 13 -12.15 -2.00 10.78
C PRO A 13 -11.03 -2.88 11.36
N LYS A 14 -11.14 -3.30 12.64
CA LYS A 14 -10.15 -4.17 13.27
C LYS A 14 -9.98 -5.46 12.48
N ASP A 15 -11.10 -6.10 12.14
CA ASP A 15 -11.08 -7.40 11.47
C ASP A 15 -10.58 -7.28 10.03
N VAL A 16 -11.02 -6.24 9.32
CA VAL A 16 -10.55 -5.96 7.94
C VAL A 16 -9.04 -5.71 7.92
N ILE A 17 -8.56 -4.84 8.79
CA ILE A 17 -7.16 -4.44 8.84
C ILE A 17 -6.28 -5.65 9.23
N ILE A 18 -6.64 -6.38 10.28
CA ILE A 18 -5.83 -7.52 10.74
C ILE A 18 -5.80 -8.66 9.73
N ASN A 19 -6.94 -8.99 9.11
CA ASN A 19 -6.97 -10.02 8.08
C ASN A 19 -6.17 -9.60 6.84
N GLY A 20 -6.26 -8.32 6.45
CA GLY A 20 -5.43 -7.78 5.37
C GLY A 20 -3.94 -7.84 5.70
N LEU A 21 -3.53 -7.40 6.89
CA LEU A 21 -2.13 -7.41 7.32
C LEU A 21 -1.56 -8.83 7.42
N LYS A 22 -2.35 -9.83 7.82
CA LYS A 22 -1.92 -11.25 7.79
C LYS A 22 -1.52 -11.69 6.38
N LYS A 23 -2.27 -11.26 5.37
CA LYS A 23 -1.95 -11.54 3.97
C LYS A 23 -0.72 -10.76 3.49
N LEU A 24 -0.26 -9.74 4.21
CA LEU A 24 0.93 -8.93 3.87
C LEU A 24 2.15 -9.19 4.78
N GLU A 25 2.04 -10.08 5.77
CA GLU A 25 3.10 -10.32 6.77
C GLU A 25 4.41 -10.81 6.13
N TYR A 26 4.34 -11.45 4.96
CA TYR A 26 5.53 -11.87 4.20
C TYR A 26 6.42 -10.70 3.75
N ARG A 27 5.89 -9.46 3.78
CA ARG A 27 6.61 -8.27 3.32
C ARG A 27 7.39 -7.57 4.46
N GLY A 28 6.90 -7.62 5.71
CA GLY A 28 7.51 -6.96 6.87
C GLY A 28 7.04 -7.51 8.22
N TYR A 29 7.96 -7.62 9.18
CA TYR A 29 7.74 -8.31 10.47
C TYR A 29 8.50 -7.70 11.66
N ASP A 30 9.10 -6.52 11.52
CA ASP A 30 9.86 -5.87 12.60
C ASP A 30 8.93 -5.22 13.63
N SER A 31 7.77 -4.71 13.17
CA SER A 31 6.71 -4.16 14.01
C SER A 31 5.40 -4.07 13.23
N ALA A 32 4.29 -3.92 13.94
CA ALA A 32 2.98 -3.71 13.34
C ALA A 32 2.14 -2.75 14.19
N GLY A 33 1.15 -2.13 13.57
CA GLY A 33 0.20 -1.29 14.31
C GLY A 33 -1.06 -0.99 13.53
N LEU A 34 -2.03 -0.40 14.23
CA LEU A 34 -3.27 0.11 13.66
C LEU A 34 -3.74 1.35 14.40
N ALA A 35 -4.55 2.14 13.70
CA ALA A 35 -5.21 3.32 14.19
C ALA A 35 -6.65 3.26 13.68
N ILE A 36 -7.61 3.23 14.59
CA ILE A 36 -9.04 3.10 14.26
C ILE A 36 -9.81 4.20 14.99
N MET A 37 -10.76 4.83 14.32
CA MET A 37 -11.68 5.78 14.95
C MET A 37 -12.43 5.10 16.09
N HIS A 38 -12.47 5.77 17.24
CA HIS A 38 -13.15 5.32 18.44
C HIS A 38 -13.58 6.52 19.28
N ASN A 39 -14.89 6.69 19.50
CA ASN A 39 -15.44 7.78 20.30
C ASN A 39 -14.98 9.20 19.87
N GLY A 40 -14.83 9.44 18.57
CA GLY A 40 -14.43 10.75 18.03
C GLY A 40 -12.92 11.01 17.99
N GLU A 41 -12.11 10.10 18.53
CA GLU A 41 -10.64 10.14 18.44
C GLU A 41 -10.10 8.88 17.76
N THR A 42 -8.83 8.88 17.39
CA THR A 42 -8.18 7.68 16.86
C THR A 42 -7.47 6.93 17.98
N LYS A 43 -7.86 5.68 18.19
CA LYS A 43 -7.21 4.75 19.12
C LYS A 43 -6.05 4.07 18.40
N LEU A 44 -4.82 4.47 18.76
CA LEU A 44 -3.56 3.98 18.18
C LEU A 44 -3.00 2.83 19.03
N ILE A 45 -2.76 1.69 18.41
CA ILE A 45 -2.12 0.54 19.06
C ILE A 45 -1.00 0.01 18.17
N ARG A 46 0.20 -0.13 18.75
CA ARG A 46 1.41 -0.56 18.06
C ARG A 46 2.09 -1.68 18.84
N ALA A 47 2.84 -2.53 18.15
CA ALA A 47 3.61 -3.60 18.75
C ALA A 47 4.94 -3.79 18.02
N LEU A 48 6.00 -4.00 18.80
CA LEU A 48 7.27 -4.49 18.27
C LEU A 48 7.16 -5.99 17.96
N GLY A 49 7.78 -6.42 16.86
CA GLY A 49 7.80 -7.80 16.41
C GLY A 49 6.73 -8.13 15.36
N LYS A 50 6.44 -9.43 15.26
CA LYS A 50 5.49 -9.97 14.27
C LYS A 50 4.07 -9.49 14.50
N LEU A 51 3.20 -9.65 13.49
CA LEU A 51 1.81 -9.22 13.57
C LEU A 51 1.07 -9.85 14.77
N LYS A 52 1.43 -11.08 15.14
CA LYS A 52 0.88 -11.76 16.31
C LYS A 52 0.98 -10.94 17.60
N CYS A 53 2.07 -10.18 17.78
CA CYS A 53 2.24 -9.32 18.95
C CYS A 53 1.21 -8.18 18.99
N LEU A 54 0.81 -7.66 17.82
CA LEU A 54 -0.28 -6.69 17.72
C LEU A 54 -1.63 -7.36 18.00
N GLU A 55 -1.89 -8.54 17.42
CA GLU A 55 -3.13 -9.28 17.66
C GLU A 55 -3.38 -9.55 19.15
N ASP A 56 -2.34 -9.95 19.87
CA ASP A 56 -2.42 -10.23 21.30
C ASP A 56 -2.78 -8.95 22.08
N LYS A 57 -2.20 -7.79 21.72
CA LYS A 57 -2.53 -6.50 22.35
C LYS A 57 -3.97 -6.05 22.10
N ILE A 58 -4.53 -6.33 20.92
CA ILE A 58 -5.87 -5.84 20.52
C ILE A 58 -7.00 -6.85 20.78
N THR A 59 -6.70 -8.02 21.32
CA THR A 59 -7.66 -9.13 21.49
C THR A 59 -8.91 -8.68 22.26
N ASN A 60 -8.71 -7.95 23.36
CA ASN A 60 -9.79 -7.44 24.20
C ASN A 60 -10.15 -5.97 23.92
N GLU A 61 -9.58 -5.40 22.85
CA GLU A 61 -9.82 -4.00 22.49
C GLU A 61 -11.07 -3.88 21.63
N GLU A 62 -11.98 -3.04 22.08
CA GLU A 62 -13.18 -2.67 21.34
C GLU A 62 -12.96 -1.38 20.56
N PHE A 63 -13.55 -1.33 19.37
CA PHE A 63 -13.56 -0.20 18.46
C PHE A 63 -15.00 -0.02 17.99
N ASN A 64 -15.43 1.23 17.84
CA ASN A 64 -16.81 1.57 17.45
C ASN A 64 -16.87 2.57 16.29
N GLY A 65 -15.74 2.87 15.67
CA GLY A 65 -15.68 3.63 14.43
C GLY A 65 -15.58 2.72 13.22
N ASN A 66 -15.75 3.37 12.06
CA ASN A 66 -15.92 2.73 10.75
C ASN A 66 -14.74 3.02 9.80
N LEU A 67 -13.69 3.64 10.32
CA LEU A 67 -12.52 4.14 9.61
C LEU A 67 -11.26 3.69 10.35
N GLY A 68 -10.30 3.16 9.62
CA GLY A 68 -9.00 2.83 10.20
C GLY A 68 -7.92 2.53 9.17
N VAL A 69 -6.69 2.54 9.66
CA VAL A 69 -5.49 2.19 8.92
C VAL A 69 -4.61 1.25 9.75
N GLY A 70 -3.87 0.38 9.10
CA GLY A 70 -2.89 -0.49 9.74
C GLY A 70 -1.69 -0.77 8.85
N HIS A 71 -0.63 -1.22 9.51
CA HIS A 71 0.68 -1.36 8.89
C HIS A 71 1.49 -2.52 9.46
N THR A 72 2.27 -3.15 8.59
CA THR A 72 3.41 -4.01 8.96
C THR A 72 4.69 -3.39 8.43
N ARG A 73 5.68 -3.24 9.33
CA ARG A 73 6.90 -2.47 9.05
C ARG A 73 8.11 -3.38 8.87
N TRP A 74 8.91 -3.01 7.88
CA TRP A 74 10.31 -3.39 7.69
C TRP A 74 11.13 -2.11 7.88
N ALA A 75 11.93 -2.02 8.93
CA ALA A 75 12.57 -0.77 9.31
C ALA A 75 13.69 -0.37 8.34
N THR A 76 13.66 0.89 7.85
CA THR A 76 14.74 1.52 7.07
C THR A 76 15.36 2.66 7.87
N HIS A 77 14.53 3.63 8.32
CA HIS A 77 14.91 4.72 9.21
C HIS A 77 14.43 4.45 10.64
N GLY A 78 15.32 4.62 11.63
CA GLY A 78 15.01 4.37 13.03
C GLY A 78 14.94 2.89 13.40
N VAL A 79 15.47 2.55 14.56
CA VAL A 79 15.50 1.16 15.05
C VAL A 79 14.08 0.61 15.22
N PRO A 80 13.86 -0.70 14.99
CA PRO A 80 12.60 -1.37 15.35
C PRO A 80 12.25 -1.08 16.82
N SER A 81 11.13 -0.38 17.00
CA SER A 81 10.61 -0.01 18.32
C SER A 81 9.14 0.34 18.18
N GLU A 82 8.40 0.28 19.28
CA GLU A 82 6.99 0.67 19.27
C GLU A 82 6.79 2.15 18.89
N ARG A 83 7.72 3.04 19.26
CA ARG A 83 7.68 4.46 18.88
C ARG A 83 7.85 4.72 17.39
N ASN A 84 8.63 3.88 16.70
CA ASN A 84 8.91 3.98 15.26
C ASN A 84 7.96 3.10 14.44
N ALA A 85 7.09 2.31 15.08
CA ALA A 85 6.06 1.55 14.39
C ALA A 85 4.98 2.50 13.88
N HIS A 86 4.42 2.19 12.72
CA HIS A 86 3.29 2.90 12.16
C HIS A 86 1.99 2.32 12.73
N PRO A 87 0.86 3.06 12.72
CA PRO A 87 0.70 4.45 12.24
C PRO A 87 1.39 5.50 13.11
N HIS A 88 1.81 6.62 12.51
CA HIS A 88 2.21 7.83 13.23
C HIS A 88 0.99 8.71 13.49
N LYS A 89 0.88 9.28 14.69
CA LYS A 89 -0.23 10.17 15.08
C LYS A 89 0.29 11.56 15.40
N VAL A 90 -0.21 12.58 14.71
CA VAL A 90 0.16 14.00 14.91
C VAL A 90 -1.10 14.87 14.82
N ARG A 91 -1.45 15.59 15.89
CA ARG A 91 -2.57 16.55 15.89
C ARG A 91 -3.88 15.99 15.28
N GLY A 92 -4.24 14.77 15.66
CA GLY A 92 -5.44 14.07 15.19
C GLY A 92 -5.32 13.42 13.81
N ILE A 93 -4.20 13.58 13.11
CA ILE A 93 -3.87 12.81 11.91
C ILE A 93 -3.30 11.47 12.32
N SER A 94 -3.72 10.38 11.67
CA SER A 94 -3.04 9.08 11.72
C SER A 94 -2.62 8.64 10.32
N LEU A 95 -1.35 8.26 10.16
CA LEU A 95 -0.74 7.99 8.86
C LEU A 95 0.09 6.72 8.85
N VAL A 96 -0.02 5.95 7.77
CA VAL A 96 0.86 4.81 7.45
C VAL A 96 1.61 5.07 6.15
N HIS A 97 2.87 4.65 6.10
CA HIS A 97 3.77 4.93 4.98
C HIS A 97 4.59 3.69 4.61
N ASN A 98 4.69 3.43 3.31
CA ASN A 98 5.63 2.50 2.70
C ASN A 98 6.57 3.28 1.81
N GLY A 99 7.88 3.12 2.00
CA GLY A 99 8.85 3.81 1.17
C GLY A 99 9.83 4.64 2.00
N ILE A 100 10.44 5.62 1.36
CA ILE A 100 11.44 6.52 1.93
C ILE A 100 11.19 7.93 1.40
N ILE A 101 11.12 8.89 2.32
CA ILE A 101 11.22 10.32 1.98
C ILE A 101 12.70 10.70 1.94
N GLU A 102 13.23 10.95 0.76
CA GLU A 102 14.66 11.16 0.55
C GLU A 102 15.14 12.53 1.05
N ASN A 103 14.30 13.55 0.99
CA ASN A 103 14.59 14.88 1.52
C ASN A 103 14.15 15.05 2.99
N TYR A 104 14.10 13.97 3.77
CA TYR A 104 13.66 14.01 5.17
C TYR A 104 14.53 14.93 6.05
N LEU A 105 15.83 15.10 5.75
CA LEU A 105 16.72 15.99 6.51
C LEU A 105 16.28 17.45 6.37
N ASP A 106 15.99 17.89 5.14
CA ASP A 106 15.54 19.26 4.85
C ASP A 106 14.22 19.55 5.58
N ILE A 107 13.26 18.62 5.46
CA ILE A 107 11.94 18.73 6.11
C ILE A 107 12.11 18.74 7.64
N LYS A 108 12.97 17.87 8.18
CA LYS A 108 13.23 17.80 9.63
C LYS A 108 13.80 19.12 10.15
N GLU A 109 14.77 19.71 9.45
CA GLU A 109 15.33 21.00 9.84
C GLU A 109 14.29 22.12 9.82
N GLU A 110 13.43 22.17 8.80
CA GLU A 110 12.34 23.14 8.71
C GLU A 110 11.37 23.01 9.90
N LEU A 111 10.91 21.80 10.18
CA LEU A 111 9.98 21.53 11.28
C LEU A 111 10.58 21.87 12.65
N LEU A 112 11.85 21.54 12.87
CA LEU A 112 12.55 21.87 14.12
C LEU A 112 12.74 23.38 14.28
N LYS A 113 13.06 24.12 13.21
CA LYS A 113 13.15 25.59 13.22
C LYS A 113 11.80 26.23 13.55
N ALA A 114 10.70 25.61 13.13
CA ALA A 114 9.35 26.02 13.48
C ALA A 114 8.91 25.61 14.92
N GLY A 115 9.78 24.95 15.69
CA GLY A 115 9.50 24.54 17.07
C GLY A 115 8.73 23.22 17.21
N THR A 116 8.64 22.43 16.15
CA THR A 116 7.98 21.11 16.15
C THR A 116 8.72 20.13 17.06
N LYS A 117 7.98 19.40 17.90
CA LYS A 117 8.52 18.28 18.68
C LYS A 117 8.26 16.98 17.92
N LEU A 118 9.32 16.24 17.66
CA LEU A 118 9.28 14.92 17.03
C LEU A 118 9.33 13.83 18.11
N GLU A 119 8.51 12.80 17.97
CA GLU A 119 8.36 11.67 18.89
C GLU A 119 8.99 10.37 18.35
N SER A 120 9.39 10.36 17.07
CA SER A 120 10.02 9.22 16.41
C SER A 120 11.31 9.60 15.67
N ASP A 121 12.01 8.57 15.18
CA ASP A 121 13.21 8.74 14.33
C ASP A 121 12.88 8.57 12.84
N THR A 122 11.59 8.55 12.49
CA THR A 122 11.14 8.17 11.14
C THR A 122 10.89 9.39 10.28
N ASP A 123 11.15 9.23 8.98
CA ASP A 123 10.73 10.14 7.92
C ASP A 123 9.20 10.27 7.83
N SER A 124 8.49 9.18 8.14
CA SER A 124 7.02 9.09 8.11
C SER A 124 6.32 10.09 9.04
N GLU A 125 6.87 10.34 10.22
CA GLU A 125 6.34 11.34 11.15
C GLU A 125 6.44 12.76 10.59
N LEU A 126 7.50 13.07 9.86
CA LEU A 126 7.69 14.39 9.26
C LEU A 126 6.55 14.71 8.28
N VAL A 127 6.12 13.72 7.49
CA VAL A 127 4.97 13.85 6.59
C VAL A 127 3.69 14.14 7.38
N ALA A 128 3.45 13.45 8.50
CA ALA A 128 2.29 13.72 9.35
C ALA A 128 2.28 15.16 9.89
N HIS A 129 3.44 15.72 10.25
CA HIS A 129 3.55 17.13 10.63
C HIS A 129 3.28 18.09 9.47
N LEU A 130 3.81 17.82 8.28
CA LEU A 130 3.56 18.63 7.08
C LEU A 130 2.07 18.69 6.76
N ILE A 131 1.38 17.54 6.72
CA ILE A 131 -0.07 17.50 6.48
C ILE A 131 -0.81 18.27 7.57
N ALA A 132 -0.45 18.08 8.85
CA ALA A 132 -1.11 18.78 9.94
C ALA A 132 -0.91 20.31 9.90
N ASN A 133 0.24 20.81 9.45
CA ASN A 133 0.46 22.24 9.22
C ASN A 133 -0.45 22.77 8.09
N GLU A 134 -0.57 22.03 6.99
CA GLU A 134 -1.43 22.43 5.87
C GLU A 134 -2.93 22.35 6.23
N ILE A 135 -3.35 21.39 7.06
CA ILE A 135 -4.73 21.32 7.57
C ILE A 135 -5.07 22.56 8.39
N GLU A 136 -4.14 23.14 9.15
CA GLU A 136 -4.42 24.34 9.93
C GLU A 136 -4.89 25.51 9.06
N GLN A 137 -4.38 25.59 7.81
CA GLN A 137 -4.73 26.61 6.83
C GLN A 137 -5.96 26.23 5.99
N THR A 138 -6.01 24.99 5.51
CA THR A 138 -7.01 24.53 4.53
C THR A 138 -8.31 24.03 5.16
N LYS A 139 -8.25 23.50 6.39
CA LYS A 139 -9.33 22.77 7.06
C LYS A 139 -9.87 21.58 6.24
N ASP A 140 -9.04 21.03 5.34
CA ASP A 140 -9.40 19.97 4.40
C ASP A 140 -8.21 19.01 4.24
N LEU A 141 -8.39 17.73 4.60
CA LEU A 141 -7.32 16.73 4.58
C LEU A 141 -6.82 16.49 3.16
N LYS A 142 -7.72 16.37 2.18
CA LYS A 142 -7.36 16.13 0.78
C LYS A 142 -6.54 17.29 0.26
N LYS A 143 -6.96 18.53 0.53
CA LYS A 143 -6.25 19.72 0.06
C LYS A 143 -4.89 19.86 0.73
N ALA A 144 -4.80 19.55 2.02
CA ALA A 144 -3.53 19.51 2.73
C ALA A 144 -2.56 18.49 2.13
N VAL A 145 -3.04 17.29 1.79
CA VAL A 145 -2.24 16.28 1.08
C VAL A 145 -1.77 16.79 -0.28
N GLU A 146 -2.68 17.36 -1.10
CA GLU A 146 -2.33 17.92 -2.41
C GLU A 146 -1.22 18.98 -2.31
N ASN A 147 -1.30 19.87 -1.33
CA ASN A 147 -0.34 20.97 -1.15
C ASN A 147 1.08 20.49 -0.79
N ILE A 148 1.21 19.35 -0.10
CA ILE A 148 2.54 18.85 0.29
C ILE A 148 3.20 17.95 -0.75
N LEU A 149 2.49 17.50 -1.79
CA LEU A 149 3.02 16.51 -2.74
C LEU A 149 4.33 16.96 -3.40
N ASP A 150 4.42 18.24 -3.81
CA ASP A 150 5.61 18.80 -4.44
C ASP A 150 6.80 18.95 -3.48
N HIS A 151 6.53 18.96 -2.17
CA HIS A 151 7.56 19.04 -1.15
C HIS A 151 8.21 17.67 -0.87
N LEU A 152 7.52 16.56 -1.16
CA LEU A 152 8.05 15.22 -0.92
C LEU A 152 8.92 14.76 -2.08
N LYS A 153 10.12 14.26 -1.78
CA LYS A 153 11.01 13.59 -2.74
C LYS A 153 11.27 12.15 -2.30
N GLY A 154 11.40 11.25 -3.27
CA GLY A 154 11.68 9.84 -3.04
C GLY A 154 10.52 8.97 -3.50
N ALA A 155 10.38 7.82 -2.85
CA ALA A 155 9.45 6.78 -3.24
C ALA A 155 8.56 6.44 -2.05
N PHE A 156 7.27 6.75 -2.10
CA PHE A 156 6.34 6.60 -0.98
C PHE A 156 4.95 6.12 -1.40
N SER A 157 4.26 5.43 -0.51
CA SER A 157 2.82 5.16 -0.55
C SER A 157 2.27 5.44 0.82
N ILE A 158 1.30 6.34 0.89
CA ILE A 158 0.82 6.91 2.14
C ILE A 158 -0.69 6.83 2.19
N VAL A 159 -1.20 6.44 3.35
CA VAL A 159 -2.63 6.46 3.66
C VAL A 159 -2.81 7.22 4.96
N VAL A 160 -3.72 8.19 4.95
CA VAL A 160 -3.92 9.15 6.03
C VAL A 160 -5.40 9.31 6.35
N MET A 161 -5.70 9.40 7.64
CA MET A 161 -7.01 9.71 8.20
C MET A 161 -6.90 10.84 9.23
N TRP A 162 -8.01 11.55 9.48
CA TRP A 162 -8.04 12.71 10.37
C TRP A 162 -9.27 12.67 11.28
N GLU A 163 -9.07 12.86 12.59
CA GLU A 163 -10.13 12.76 13.61
C GLU A 163 -11.30 13.72 13.36
N GLN A 164 -11.02 14.92 12.83
CA GLN A 164 -12.03 15.93 12.55
C GLN A 164 -12.76 15.71 11.21
N SER A 165 -12.31 14.78 10.38
CA SER A 165 -13.07 14.28 9.23
C SER A 165 -13.13 12.75 9.24
N PRO A 166 -13.93 12.15 10.15
CA PRO A 166 -13.95 10.69 10.36
C PRO A 166 -14.68 9.92 9.26
N THR A 167 -15.11 10.60 8.20
CA THR A 167 -15.85 10.05 7.06
C THR A 167 -15.02 10.00 5.78
N GLU A 168 -13.74 10.35 5.85
CA GLU A 168 -12.83 10.32 4.71
C GLU A 168 -11.51 9.61 5.03
N LEU A 169 -10.93 9.03 3.99
CA LEU A 169 -9.60 8.45 3.97
C LEU A 169 -8.91 8.99 2.72
N VAL A 170 -7.71 9.53 2.86
CA VAL A 170 -6.92 10.03 1.73
C VAL A 170 -5.70 9.15 1.56
N ALA A 171 -5.38 8.80 0.33
CA ALA A 171 -4.21 8.02 0.01
C ALA A 171 -3.53 8.54 -1.25
N PHE A 172 -2.20 8.41 -1.32
CA PHE A 172 -1.41 8.91 -2.42
C PHE A 172 -0.09 8.15 -2.49
N LYS A 173 0.56 8.15 -3.66
CA LYS A 173 1.84 7.46 -3.84
C LYS A 173 2.73 8.10 -4.89
N ASP A 174 4.00 7.77 -4.85
CA ASP A 174 5.00 7.94 -5.90
C ASP A 174 5.99 6.77 -5.77
N GLY A 175 5.99 5.80 -6.68
CA GLY A 175 6.82 4.60 -6.60
C GLY A 175 6.11 3.34 -6.04
N PRO A 176 6.18 3.03 -4.73
CA PRO A 176 5.66 1.79 -4.17
C PRO A 176 4.19 1.55 -4.53
N PRO A 177 3.73 0.29 -4.67
CA PRO A 177 2.38 0.01 -5.12
C PRO A 177 1.32 0.42 -4.08
N LEU A 178 0.21 0.96 -4.59
CA LEU A 178 -1.00 1.25 -3.82
C LEU A 178 -2.23 0.97 -4.70
N VAL A 179 -3.16 0.20 -4.16
CA VAL A 179 -4.38 -0.23 -4.86
C VAL A 179 -5.60 0.08 -4.02
N VAL A 180 -6.67 0.51 -4.69
CA VAL A 180 -7.96 0.81 -4.08
C VAL A 180 -8.93 -0.32 -4.41
N GLY A 181 -9.55 -0.91 -3.39
CA GLY A 181 -10.60 -1.90 -3.52
C GLY A 181 -11.97 -1.25 -3.40
N LEU A 182 -12.86 -1.56 -4.35
CA LEU A 182 -14.20 -0.99 -4.43
C LEU A 182 -15.21 -1.93 -3.78
N GLY A 183 -15.94 -1.49 -2.77
CA GLY A 183 -17.02 -2.26 -2.15
C GLY A 183 -18.38 -1.58 -2.26
N LYS A 184 -19.42 -2.26 -1.77
CA LYS A 184 -20.73 -1.65 -1.57
C LYS A 184 -20.81 -1.11 -0.14
N ASN A 185 -21.02 0.20 0.02
CA ASN A 185 -21.04 0.89 1.32
C ASN A 185 -19.74 0.72 2.13
N GLN A 186 -18.63 0.49 1.43
CA GLN A 186 -17.30 0.33 2.02
C GLN A 186 -16.26 0.45 0.92
N ASN A 187 -15.09 1.00 1.25
CA ASN A 187 -13.95 1.07 0.35
C ASN A 187 -12.66 0.75 1.10
N PHE A 188 -11.66 0.33 0.33
CA PHE A 188 -10.42 -0.20 0.86
C PHE A 188 -9.24 0.41 0.13
N VAL A 189 -8.09 0.51 0.81
CA VAL A 189 -6.81 0.79 0.19
C VAL A 189 -5.77 -0.16 0.76
N ALA A 190 -4.89 -0.69 -0.07
CA ALA A 190 -3.82 -1.57 0.38
C ALA A 190 -2.60 -1.46 -0.50
N SER A 191 -1.45 -1.90 0.00
CA SER A 191 -0.22 -2.00 -0.82
C SER A 191 -0.23 -3.18 -1.80
N ASP A 192 -1.15 -4.13 -1.63
CA ASP A 192 -1.31 -5.30 -2.49
C ASP A 192 -2.78 -5.77 -2.47
N VAL A 193 -3.26 -6.24 -3.63
CA VAL A 193 -4.62 -6.78 -3.79
C VAL A 193 -4.89 -7.97 -2.87
N GLN A 194 -3.87 -8.75 -2.50
CA GLN A 194 -4.02 -9.93 -1.64
C GLN A 194 -4.67 -9.61 -0.28
N ALA A 195 -4.46 -8.39 0.23
CA ALA A 195 -5.09 -7.94 1.48
C ALA A 195 -6.61 -7.75 1.36
N LEU A 196 -7.13 -7.61 0.14
CA LEU A 196 -8.48 -7.11 -0.14
C LEU A 196 -9.37 -8.10 -0.90
N ILE A 197 -8.81 -9.17 -1.49
CA ILE A 197 -9.54 -10.16 -2.31
C ILE A 197 -10.72 -10.81 -1.55
N ALA A 198 -10.63 -10.93 -0.23
CA ALA A 198 -11.72 -11.47 0.59
C ALA A 198 -12.95 -10.54 0.65
N TYR A 199 -12.79 -9.26 0.32
CA TYR A 199 -13.81 -8.22 0.46
C TYR A 199 -14.31 -7.68 -0.88
N THR A 200 -13.49 -7.73 -1.92
CA THR A 200 -13.86 -7.28 -3.27
C THR A 200 -12.98 -7.91 -4.34
N ASN A 201 -13.50 -7.98 -5.56
CA ASN A 201 -12.77 -8.33 -6.77
C ASN A 201 -12.55 -7.14 -7.71
N LYS A 202 -12.99 -5.92 -7.33
CA LYS A 202 -12.88 -4.70 -8.15
C LYS A 202 -11.82 -3.77 -7.60
N PHE A 203 -10.86 -3.42 -8.46
CA PHE A 203 -9.67 -2.68 -8.05
C PHE A 203 -9.35 -1.50 -8.96
N ILE A 204 -8.71 -0.48 -8.41
CA ILE A 204 -8.08 0.61 -9.13
C ILE A 204 -6.63 0.71 -8.66
N TYR A 205 -5.67 0.54 -9.57
CA TYR A 205 -4.28 0.88 -9.28
C TYR A 205 -4.08 2.39 -9.41
N LEU A 206 -3.45 2.98 -8.39
CA LEU A 206 -3.03 4.38 -8.46
C LEU A 206 -1.80 4.48 -9.37
N ASN A 207 -1.69 5.58 -10.11
CA ASN A 207 -0.42 5.96 -10.73
C ASN A 207 0.38 6.83 -9.77
N ASP A 208 1.61 7.14 -10.15
CA ASP A 208 2.46 8.04 -9.39
C ASP A 208 1.86 9.45 -9.32
N ARG A 209 1.98 10.02 -8.13
CA ARG A 209 1.55 11.35 -7.72
C ARG A 209 0.05 11.60 -7.80
N GLU A 210 -0.75 10.55 -7.96
CA GLU A 210 -2.19 10.64 -7.85
C GLU A 210 -2.63 10.58 -6.39
N VAL A 211 -3.68 11.34 -6.09
CA VAL A 211 -4.37 11.31 -4.81
C VAL A 211 -5.71 10.62 -5.00
N VAL A 212 -6.04 9.72 -4.08
CA VAL A 212 -7.39 9.17 -3.96
C VAL A 212 -8.02 9.65 -2.67
N HIS A 213 -9.24 10.15 -2.79
CA HIS A 213 -10.13 10.46 -1.70
C HIS A 213 -11.20 9.36 -1.63
N LEU A 214 -11.27 8.66 -0.50
CA LEU A 214 -12.23 7.60 -0.27
C LEU A 214 -13.19 8.04 0.84
N THR A 215 -14.48 7.90 0.55
CA THR A 215 -15.53 7.87 1.56
C THR A 215 -16.13 6.46 1.58
N ARG A 216 -17.12 6.23 2.45
CA ARG A 216 -17.90 4.99 2.43
C ARG A 216 -18.55 4.72 1.06
N ASP A 217 -19.01 5.77 0.38
CA ASP A 217 -19.89 5.66 -0.79
C ASP A 217 -19.20 6.04 -2.10
N LYS A 218 -18.05 6.72 -2.04
CA LYS A 218 -17.37 7.29 -3.20
C LYS A 218 -15.87 7.06 -3.16
N ILE A 219 -15.30 6.89 -4.35
CA ILE A 219 -13.86 6.92 -4.60
C ILE A 219 -13.64 7.97 -5.69
N GLU A 220 -12.78 8.94 -5.39
CA GLU A 220 -12.47 10.06 -6.27
C GLU A 220 -10.95 10.13 -6.43
N LEU A 221 -10.48 10.14 -7.69
CA LEU A 221 -9.07 10.23 -8.03
C LEU A 221 -8.76 11.65 -8.50
N PHE A 222 -7.58 12.15 -8.16
CA PHE A 222 -7.13 13.48 -8.52
C PHE A 222 -5.69 13.42 -9.04
N SER A 223 -5.41 14.24 -10.04
CA SER A 223 -4.05 14.48 -10.52
C SER A 223 -3.25 15.28 -9.48
N PRO A 224 -1.92 15.39 -9.61
CA PRO A 224 -1.10 16.22 -8.72
C PRO A 224 -1.56 17.69 -8.69
N GLN A 225 -2.25 18.16 -9.74
CA GLN A 225 -2.79 19.52 -9.84
C GLN A 225 -4.20 19.65 -9.22
N GLY A 226 -4.73 18.60 -8.59
CA GLY A 226 -6.07 18.57 -8.00
C GLY A 226 -7.20 18.40 -9.01
N VAL A 227 -6.90 17.99 -10.25
CA VAL A 227 -7.92 17.78 -11.29
C VAL A 227 -8.49 16.37 -11.18
N ALA A 228 -9.82 16.24 -11.17
CA ALA A 228 -10.49 14.94 -11.08
C ALA A 228 -10.14 14.02 -12.27
N ILE A 229 -9.83 12.76 -11.96
CA ILE A 229 -9.46 11.72 -12.92
C ILE A 229 -10.58 10.68 -12.97
N GLN A 230 -11.02 10.34 -14.19
CA GLN A 230 -11.88 9.18 -14.40
C GLN A 230 -11.06 7.95 -14.74
N ARG A 231 -11.15 6.90 -13.91
CA ARG A 231 -10.53 5.61 -14.18
C ARG A 231 -11.53 4.48 -13.96
N LYS A 232 -11.53 3.53 -14.90
CA LYS A 232 -12.34 2.31 -14.76
C LYS A 232 -11.64 1.36 -13.80
N SER A 233 -12.41 0.75 -12.90
CA SER A 233 -11.92 -0.37 -12.10
C SER A 233 -11.67 -1.58 -13.00
N ILE A 234 -10.64 -2.34 -12.66
CA ILE A 234 -10.45 -3.69 -13.18
C ILE A 234 -11.16 -4.70 -12.29
N GLU A 235 -11.59 -5.81 -12.86
CA GLU A 235 -12.16 -6.93 -12.13
C GLU A 235 -11.16 -8.10 -12.19
N LEU A 236 -10.75 -8.59 -11.02
CA LEU A 236 -9.80 -9.70 -10.91
C LEU A 236 -10.58 -11.00 -10.66
N ASN A 237 -10.44 -11.95 -11.58
CA ASN A 237 -10.96 -13.31 -11.45
C ASN A 237 -9.98 -14.20 -10.68
N TRP A 238 -9.64 -13.82 -9.45
CA TRP A 238 -8.76 -14.64 -8.60
C TRP A 238 -9.62 -15.44 -7.61
N SER A 239 -9.45 -16.77 -7.60
CA SER A 239 -10.00 -17.58 -6.51
C SER A 239 -9.08 -17.43 -5.28
N PRO A 240 -9.62 -17.23 -4.07
CA PRO A 240 -8.82 -17.16 -2.83
C PRO A 240 -7.88 -18.36 -2.67
N GLU A 241 -8.30 -19.53 -3.17
CA GLU A 241 -7.53 -20.78 -3.19
C GLU A 241 -6.14 -20.61 -3.82
N LEU A 242 -5.99 -19.84 -4.90
CA LEU A 242 -4.71 -19.63 -5.61
C LEU A 242 -3.64 -18.96 -4.73
N VAL A 243 -4.06 -18.18 -3.74
CA VAL A 243 -3.19 -17.35 -2.89
C VAL A 243 -2.82 -18.05 -1.58
N GLU A 244 -3.45 -19.19 -1.25
CA GLU A 244 -3.18 -19.94 -0.02
C GLU A 244 -2.16 -21.05 -0.21
N LYS A 245 -1.70 -21.67 0.88
CA LYS A 245 -0.72 -22.76 0.80
C LYS A 245 -1.26 -24.04 0.17
N GLN A 246 -2.56 -24.18 -0.06
CA GLN A 246 -3.20 -25.35 -0.71
C GLN A 246 -2.69 -26.72 -0.19
N GLY A 247 -2.51 -26.85 1.12
CA GLY A 247 -2.03 -28.10 1.75
C GLY A 247 -0.50 -28.29 1.77
N PHE A 248 0.29 -27.41 1.16
CA PHE A 248 1.75 -27.41 1.29
C PHE A 248 2.19 -26.81 2.63
N SER A 249 3.30 -27.33 3.20
CA SER A 249 3.87 -26.81 4.44
C SER A 249 4.40 -25.36 4.31
N HIS A 250 4.89 -25.00 3.12
CA HIS A 250 5.54 -23.72 2.83
C HIS A 250 5.06 -23.16 1.47
N PHE A 251 4.98 -21.82 1.36
CA PHE A 251 4.68 -21.14 0.09
C PHE A 251 5.72 -21.45 -0.98
N MET A 252 7.01 -21.40 -0.64
CA MET A 252 8.11 -21.75 -1.57
C MET A 252 7.93 -23.16 -2.16
N LEU A 253 7.49 -24.12 -1.35
CA LEU A 253 7.25 -25.48 -1.82
C LEU A 253 6.07 -25.52 -2.80
N LYS A 254 4.94 -24.87 -2.47
CA LYS A 254 3.80 -24.72 -3.39
C LYS A 254 4.25 -24.10 -4.72
N GLU A 255 4.95 -22.97 -4.68
CA GLU A 255 5.38 -22.21 -5.86
C GLU A 255 6.29 -23.03 -6.77
N ILE A 256 7.21 -23.85 -6.21
CA ILE A 256 8.04 -24.78 -6.98
C ILE A 256 7.16 -25.80 -7.74
N TYR A 257 6.15 -26.36 -7.07
CA TYR A 257 5.24 -27.35 -7.68
C TYR A 257 4.26 -26.72 -8.67
N GLU A 258 3.94 -25.43 -8.52
CA GLU A 258 3.04 -24.70 -9.42
C GLU A 258 3.71 -24.22 -10.72
N GLN A 259 5.04 -24.27 -10.83
CA GLN A 259 5.78 -23.79 -12.01
C GLN A 259 5.22 -24.30 -13.35
N PRO A 260 4.88 -25.60 -13.54
CA PRO A 260 4.34 -26.06 -14.82
C PRO A 260 3.02 -25.38 -15.19
N ARG A 261 2.13 -25.19 -14.20
CA ARG A 261 0.85 -24.49 -14.39
C ARG A 261 1.05 -23.00 -14.63
N ALA A 262 1.95 -22.36 -13.88
CA ALA A 262 2.25 -20.94 -14.03
C ALA A 262 2.78 -20.61 -15.44
N VAL A 263 3.69 -21.44 -15.96
CA VAL A 263 4.21 -21.32 -17.34
C VAL A 263 3.08 -21.51 -18.36
N ALA A 264 2.25 -22.55 -18.21
CA ALA A 264 1.13 -22.78 -19.12
C ALA A 264 0.14 -21.59 -19.14
N MET A 265 -0.23 -21.06 -17.98
CA MET A 265 -1.13 -19.91 -17.86
C MET A 265 -0.53 -18.62 -18.45
N ALA A 266 0.79 -18.42 -18.32
CA ALA A 266 1.47 -17.28 -18.94
C ALA A 266 1.48 -17.38 -20.48
N MET A 267 1.56 -18.60 -21.02
CA MET A 267 1.57 -18.84 -22.47
C MET A 267 0.17 -18.85 -23.10
N GLU A 268 -0.86 -19.28 -22.37
CA GLU A 268 -2.22 -19.51 -22.88
C GLU A 268 -2.81 -18.31 -23.67
N PRO A 269 -2.73 -17.05 -23.20
CA PRO A 269 -3.26 -15.89 -23.95
C PRO A 269 -2.54 -15.62 -25.27
N HIS A 270 -1.36 -16.20 -25.46
CA HIS A 270 -0.54 -16.03 -26.65
C HIS A 270 -0.69 -17.18 -27.64
N ILE A 271 -1.38 -18.28 -27.32
CA ILE A 271 -1.53 -19.44 -28.21
C ILE A 271 -2.92 -19.39 -28.87
N PHE A 272 -2.95 -19.31 -30.20
CA PHE A 272 -4.18 -19.32 -31.01
C PHE A 272 -4.05 -20.32 -32.15
N ASN A 273 -4.86 -21.39 -32.16
CA ASN A 273 -4.97 -22.35 -33.27
C ASN A 273 -3.61 -22.74 -33.90
N GLN A 274 -2.72 -23.34 -33.11
CA GLN A 274 -1.36 -23.76 -33.52
C GLN A 274 -0.41 -22.63 -33.95
N SER A 275 -0.78 -21.36 -33.72
CA SER A 275 0.07 -20.19 -33.92
C SER A 275 0.27 -19.43 -32.60
N ILE A 276 1.40 -18.74 -32.47
CA ILE A 276 1.70 -17.91 -31.30
C ILE A 276 1.51 -16.44 -31.70
N LYS A 277 0.69 -15.70 -30.96
CA LYS A 277 0.53 -14.24 -31.05
C LYS A 277 1.08 -13.58 -29.79
N LEU A 278 2.34 -13.22 -29.89
CA LEU A 278 3.05 -12.42 -28.91
C LEU A 278 2.64 -10.95 -29.03
N LYS A 279 1.73 -10.49 -28.17
CA LYS A 279 1.34 -9.07 -28.06
C LYS A 279 1.95 -8.49 -26.78
N ASN A 280 2.47 -7.27 -26.85
CA ASN A 280 3.03 -6.51 -25.71
C ASN A 280 4.24 -7.16 -25.01
N VAL A 281 4.96 -8.07 -25.68
CA VAL A 281 6.20 -8.67 -25.15
C VAL A 281 7.48 -8.00 -25.68
N GLY A 282 7.36 -6.86 -26.37
CA GLY A 282 8.52 -6.07 -26.83
C GLY A 282 9.19 -6.56 -28.11
N PHE A 283 8.70 -7.63 -28.73
CA PHE A 283 9.20 -8.16 -30.01
C PHE A 283 8.18 -7.92 -31.12
N ASN A 284 8.65 -7.48 -32.30
CA ASN A 284 7.85 -7.48 -33.53
C ASN A 284 8.25 -8.67 -34.43
N GLU A 285 7.47 -8.92 -35.49
CA GLU A 285 7.67 -10.04 -36.42
C GLU A 285 9.06 -10.01 -37.09
N GLN A 286 9.64 -8.82 -37.32
CA GLN A 286 10.98 -8.67 -37.87
C GLN A 286 12.09 -9.01 -36.86
N ASP A 287 11.82 -8.90 -35.57
CA ASP A 287 12.77 -9.28 -34.50
C ASP A 287 12.84 -10.80 -34.36
N ILE A 288 11.70 -11.49 -34.51
CA ILE A 288 11.61 -12.95 -34.42
C ILE A 288 12.40 -13.63 -35.56
N HIS A 289 12.32 -13.10 -36.79
CA HIS A 289 13.07 -13.65 -37.93
C HIS A 289 14.59 -13.44 -37.84
N LYS A 290 15.07 -12.60 -36.92
CA LYS A 290 16.51 -12.40 -36.65
C LYS A 290 17.02 -13.28 -35.50
N LEU A 291 16.12 -13.98 -34.81
CA LEU A 291 16.47 -14.91 -33.74
C LEU A 291 16.63 -16.32 -34.35
N ASP A 292 17.87 -16.68 -34.69
CA ASP A 292 18.18 -18.06 -35.16
C ASP A 292 17.92 -19.09 -34.05
N GLN A 293 18.16 -18.70 -32.80
CA GLN A 293 17.84 -19.45 -31.58
C GLN A 293 17.87 -18.48 -30.40
N LEU A 294 16.96 -18.62 -29.44
CA LEU A 294 17.06 -17.89 -28.17
C LEU A 294 18.17 -18.57 -27.36
N ASP A 295 19.38 -18.04 -27.46
CA ASP A 295 20.52 -18.51 -26.70
C ASP A 295 20.39 -18.02 -25.25
N SER A 296 19.93 -18.92 -24.38
CA SER A 296 19.72 -18.64 -22.97
C SER A 296 21.00 -18.22 -22.25
N GLU A 297 22.18 -18.63 -22.72
CA GLU A 297 23.44 -18.19 -22.12
C GLU A 297 23.77 -16.76 -22.50
N VAL A 298 23.51 -16.37 -23.75
CA VAL A 298 23.70 -14.98 -24.21
C VAL A 298 22.68 -14.04 -23.56
N ASP A 299 21.42 -14.44 -23.45
CA ASP A 299 20.39 -13.67 -22.74
C ASP A 299 20.73 -13.50 -21.26
N TRP A 300 21.19 -14.57 -20.60
CA TRP A 300 21.65 -14.54 -19.22
C TRP A 300 22.88 -13.63 -19.04
N ALA A 301 23.85 -13.70 -19.95
CA ALA A 301 25.03 -12.84 -19.93
C ALA A 301 24.67 -11.36 -20.11
N ASN A 302 23.73 -11.05 -21.02
CA ASN A 302 23.24 -9.68 -21.24
C ASN A 302 22.47 -9.16 -20.01
N THR A 303 21.63 -10.00 -19.40
CA THR A 303 20.90 -9.68 -18.17
C THR A 303 21.88 -9.35 -17.04
N ILE A 304 22.92 -10.17 -16.83
CA ILE A 304 23.96 -9.90 -15.83
C ILE A 304 24.70 -8.59 -16.11
N LYS A 305 24.94 -8.26 -17.38
CA LYS A 305 25.61 -7.01 -17.77
C LYS A 305 24.75 -5.77 -17.52
N PHE A 306 23.43 -5.88 -17.64
CA PHE A 306 22.48 -4.79 -17.37
C PHE A 306 22.24 -4.57 -15.87
N LEU A 307 22.40 -5.63 -15.07
CA LEU A 307 22.24 -5.58 -13.60
C LEU A 307 23.49 -5.11 -12.85
N LYS A 308 24.62 -4.92 -13.54
CA LYS A 308 25.88 -4.37 -13.00
C LYS A 308 26.02 -2.91 -13.36
#